data_AF-A0AAD8N2K0-F1
#
_entry.id   AF-A0AAD8N2K0-F1
#
_cell.length_a   1.000
_cell.length_b   1.000
_cell.length_c   1.000
_cell.angle_alpha   90.00
_cell.angle_beta   90.00
_cell.angle_gamma   90.00
#
_symmetry.space_group_name_H-M   'P 1'
#
loop_
_entity.id
_entity.type
_entity.pdbx_description
1 polymer ?
#
loop_
_entity_poly.entity_id
_entity_poly.type
_entity_poly.pdbx_seq_one_letter_code
_entity_poly.pdbx_strand_id
1 'polypeptide(L)'
;MVWVPVVRVAGLGERMSLGEDLIWVLADAVYNHYKRISIDSLDNNFPVTPFGWKGRRSFVITSITAFGFGEQTGDRLSIQKKGLLVQNSLPIRFLCTVTTPKAEMERVPSQAEAVVESTKNYQDDLQNLGLRIKQHKDQIKFLKTQKNIVEASIRDMQVTIGKYHTSTGSVSEIEEGTSKYLNQGKSAAGLICQLNAHPEIEVSDSPLVKDVLGIVATLGKVDDENLGRLLAEYLGKETMMAIVCKTFDGVKALESYDKEGIIDRNSGLHGIGSSFGRTLEGRFRVICLNGLIPYVGEFVADDPQRRLDLLKPKLPGGETPCGFVGYAVNLVHIDNQNLFCVTSSSHGLRETLFYHLFSHLQVYRTEKDMQQALPCIKNGAVSLDGGMIRSPGVFNLGPREEAQVKFPRISGKSSLPENNEIENILKSKKWNQERLLEDIRREQSLLDQAKFNLEIKKKEFVRFLAQSSQYAPSQYAPDQPPQAPLQQTPAGQERFTPR
;
A
#
# COMPACT_ATOMS: atom_id res chain seq x y z
N MET A 1 26.59 28.92 13.12
CA MET A 1 26.00 30.28 13.19
C MET A 1 25.54 30.65 11.80
N VAL A 2 24.24 30.62 11.55
CA VAL A 2 23.64 31.12 10.31
C VAL A 2 23.37 32.61 10.54
N TRP A 3 23.97 33.47 9.72
CA TRP A 3 23.67 34.90 9.71
C TRP A 3 22.31 35.11 9.04
N VAL A 4 21.35 35.71 9.75
CA VAL A 4 20.06 36.12 9.19
C VAL A 4 20.17 37.60 8.81
N PRO A 5 20.00 38.01 7.54
CA PRO A 5 19.92 39.42 7.20
C PRO A 5 18.54 39.94 7.64
N VAL A 6 18.53 40.99 8.48
CA VAL A 6 17.32 41.71 8.86
C VAL A 6 17.15 42.89 7.91
N VAL A 7 16.15 42.83 7.04
CA VAL A 7 15.69 43.99 6.26
C VAL A 7 14.65 44.73 7.09
N ARG A 8 14.96 45.97 7.49
CA ARG A 8 13.96 46.91 8.02
C ARG A 8 13.28 47.59 6.83
N VAL A 9 12.00 47.30 6.60
CA VAL A 9 11.12 48.19 5.86
C VAL A 9 10.46 49.10 6.88
N ALA A 10 10.59 50.41 6.71
CA ALA A 10 9.98 51.39 7.60
C ALA A 10 8.45 51.33 7.45
N GLY A 11 7.75 51.09 8.56
CA GLY A 11 6.29 51.15 8.63
C GLY A 11 5.58 49.80 8.62
N LEU A 12 5.76 49.00 9.66
CA LEU A 12 4.80 48.06 10.29
C LEU A 12 5.61 47.13 11.21
N GLY A 13 5.42 47.28 12.52
CA GLY A 13 6.11 46.48 13.52
C GLY A 13 5.40 45.16 13.74
N GLU A 14 5.87 44.09 13.09
CA GLU A 14 5.71 42.70 13.57
C GLU A 14 6.66 41.76 12.82
N ARG A 15 7.34 40.86 13.56
CA ARG A 15 8.33 39.93 13.01
C ARG A 15 7.63 38.64 12.53
N MET A 16 7.63 38.38 11.23
CA MET A 16 7.33 37.04 10.68
C MET A 16 8.60 36.38 10.15
N SER A 17 8.89 35.16 10.60
CA SER A 17 9.92 34.30 9.99
C SER A 17 9.31 33.52 8.83
N LEU A 18 9.50 34.01 7.60
CA LEU A 18 9.16 33.28 6.38
C LEU A 18 10.37 32.44 5.95
N GLY A 19 10.13 31.20 5.51
CA GLY A 19 11.18 30.33 4.97
C GLY A 19 11.79 30.92 3.69
N GLU A 20 13.10 30.70 3.49
CA GLU A 20 13.91 31.32 2.42
C GLU A 20 13.28 31.22 1.02
N ASP A 21 12.63 30.09 0.70
CA ASP A 21 11.96 29.88 -0.59
C ASP A 21 10.76 30.82 -0.84
N LEU A 22 10.04 31.22 0.21
CA LEU A 22 8.89 32.12 0.08
C LEU A 22 9.32 33.58 -0.07
N ILE A 23 10.45 33.95 0.53
CA ILE A 23 11.06 35.28 0.40
C ILE A 23 11.50 35.51 -1.04
N TRP A 24 12.12 34.52 -1.68
CA TRP A 24 12.53 34.61 -3.09
C TRP A 24 11.34 34.70 -4.05
N VAL A 25 10.26 33.96 -3.79
CA VAL A 25 9.04 34.01 -4.62
C VAL A 25 8.33 35.36 -4.50
N LEU A 26 8.26 35.94 -3.29
CA LEU A 26 7.68 37.26 -3.09
C LEU A 26 8.58 38.38 -3.65
N ALA A 27 9.90 38.25 -3.52
CA ALA A 27 10.85 39.19 -4.09
C ALA A 27 10.82 39.18 -5.63
N ASP A 28 10.71 38.02 -6.27
CA ASP A 28 10.63 37.89 -7.72
C ASP A 28 9.28 38.40 -8.26
N ALA A 29 8.19 38.18 -7.53
CA ALA A 29 6.88 38.74 -7.86
C ALA A 29 6.85 40.28 -7.77
N VAL A 30 7.45 40.85 -6.72
CA VAL A 30 7.55 42.32 -6.53
C VAL A 30 8.51 42.95 -7.53
N TYR A 31 9.64 42.30 -7.82
CA TYR A 31 10.62 42.77 -8.82
C TYR A 31 10.03 42.81 -10.23
N ASN A 32 9.28 41.77 -10.62
CA ASN A 32 8.60 41.74 -11.93
C ASN A 32 7.44 42.73 -12.02
N HIS A 33 6.79 43.07 -10.90
CA HIS A 33 5.76 44.11 -10.84
C HIS A 33 6.36 45.52 -11.01
N TYR A 34 7.45 45.85 -10.31
CA TYR A 34 8.14 47.15 -10.45
C TYR A 34 8.82 47.33 -11.80
N LYS A 35 9.37 46.26 -12.39
CA LYS A 35 9.97 46.31 -13.72
C LYS A 35 8.94 46.62 -14.82
N ARG A 36 7.68 46.22 -14.64
CA ARG A 36 6.58 46.60 -15.55
C ARG A 36 6.20 48.08 -15.42
N ILE A 37 6.15 48.60 -14.20
CA ILE A 37 5.82 50.03 -13.95
C ILE A 37 6.93 50.96 -14.48
N SER A 38 8.19 50.52 -14.46
CA SER A 38 9.32 51.35 -14.92
C SER A 38 9.54 51.35 -16.44
N ILE A 39 8.91 50.43 -17.20
CA ILE A 39 9.06 50.35 -18.66
C ILE A 39 8.04 51.25 -19.39
N ASP A 40 6.92 51.61 -18.75
CA ASP A 40 5.89 52.49 -19.34
C ASP A 40 6.19 53.99 -19.14
N SER A 41 7.36 54.35 -18.59
CA SER A 41 7.72 55.73 -18.21
C SER A 41 9.19 56.05 -18.49
N LEU A 42 9.66 55.91 -19.74
CA LEU A 42 10.87 56.61 -20.24
C LEU A 42 10.98 56.45 -21.77
N ASP A 43 10.42 57.41 -22.49
CA ASP A 43 10.84 57.73 -23.85
C ASP A 43 12.12 58.61 -23.79
N ASN A 44 13.04 58.32 -24.72
CA ASN A 44 14.22 59.09 -25.14
C ASN A 44 15.59 58.92 -24.42
N ASN A 45 16.52 58.40 -25.24
CA ASN A 45 17.95 58.74 -25.40
C ASN A 45 19.07 58.03 -24.58
N PHE A 46 19.87 57.25 -25.35
CA PHE A 46 21.31 56.89 -25.23
C PHE A 46 21.75 55.67 -24.37
N PRO A 47 22.93 55.03 -24.66
CA PRO A 47 22.97 53.62 -25.04
C PRO A 47 23.61 52.67 -24.01
N VAL A 48 23.40 51.37 -24.25
CA VAL A 48 23.84 50.19 -23.48
C VAL A 48 25.37 50.01 -23.47
N THR A 49 25.96 49.74 -22.29
CA THR A 49 27.15 48.85 -22.13
C THR A 49 27.14 48.12 -20.77
N PRO A 50 27.62 46.85 -20.68
CA PRO A 50 27.64 46.08 -19.43
C PRO A 50 29.03 46.12 -18.74
N PHE A 51 29.09 46.37 -17.43
CA PHE A 51 30.31 46.26 -16.63
C PHE A 51 30.13 45.27 -15.48
N GLY A 52 30.95 44.21 -15.47
CA GLY A 52 31.08 43.27 -14.36
C GLY A 52 32.08 43.77 -13.31
N TRP A 53 31.87 43.39 -12.05
CA TRP A 53 32.80 43.68 -10.95
C TRP A 53 33.13 42.42 -10.14
N LYS A 54 34.41 42.04 -10.18
CA LYS A 54 35.09 41.20 -9.17
C LYS A 54 35.54 42.11 -8.02
N GLY A 55 35.39 41.67 -6.78
CA GLY A 55 36.04 42.31 -5.63
C GLY A 55 36.01 41.43 -4.37
N ARG A 56 37.11 40.75 -4.07
CA ARG A 56 37.40 40.18 -2.75
C ARG A 56 37.81 41.30 -1.79
N ARG A 57 37.42 41.24 -0.52
CA ARG A 57 38.25 41.60 0.65
C ARG A 57 37.74 40.92 1.92
N SER A 58 38.70 40.39 2.68
CA SER A 58 38.62 39.54 3.86
C SER A 58 38.23 40.29 5.15
N PHE A 59 37.69 39.57 6.14
CA PHE A 59 37.80 39.93 7.56
C PHE A 59 38.06 38.71 8.45
N VAL A 60 38.86 38.97 9.49
CA VAL A 60 39.55 38.05 10.41
C VAL A 60 38.65 37.66 11.59
N ILE A 61 38.70 36.39 12.00
CA ILE A 61 37.99 35.84 13.17
C ILE A 61 38.89 35.97 14.41
N THR A 62 38.35 36.48 15.52
CA THR A 62 38.99 36.46 16.84
C THR A 62 38.16 35.64 17.83
N SER A 63 38.75 34.52 18.27
CA SER A 63 38.44 33.66 19.42
C SER A 63 37.18 32.77 19.43
N ILE A 64 37.41 31.53 19.87
CA ILE A 64 36.48 30.42 20.10
C ILE A 64 36.49 30.14 21.61
N THR A 65 35.34 29.83 22.20
CA THR A 65 35.32 29.15 23.50
C THR A 65 34.19 28.12 23.52
N ALA A 66 34.57 26.87 23.81
CA ALA A 66 33.70 25.72 23.90
C ALA A 66 33.32 25.44 25.36
N PHE A 67 32.10 24.97 25.59
CA PHE A 67 31.74 24.21 26.79
C PHE A 67 30.85 23.04 26.36
N GLY A 68 31.24 21.83 26.75
CA GLY A 68 30.46 20.60 26.59
C GLY A 68 30.28 19.93 27.94
N PHE A 69 29.14 19.24 28.09
CA PHE A 69 28.78 18.14 29.01
C PHE A 69 27.38 17.71 28.54
N GLY A 70 26.94 16.46 28.52
CA GLY A 70 27.43 15.16 28.95
C GLY A 70 26.28 14.17 28.67
N GLU A 71 26.62 12.95 28.32
CA GLU A 71 25.73 11.88 27.88
C GLU A 71 25.01 11.22 29.08
N GLN A 72 23.70 10.94 28.96
CA GLN A 72 23.02 9.96 29.81
C GLN A 72 21.98 9.16 29.03
N THR A 73 22.04 7.85 29.27
CA THR A 73 21.38 6.73 28.62
C THR A 73 20.00 6.40 29.20
N GLY A 74 19.11 5.88 28.35
CA GLY A 74 18.18 4.80 28.73
C GLY A 74 16.71 5.17 28.84
N ASP A 75 15.96 4.98 27.75
CA ASP A 75 14.50 4.96 27.78
C ASP A 75 13.94 3.64 27.28
N ARG A 76 13.23 2.95 28.18
CA ARG A 76 12.39 1.78 27.94
C ARG A 76 10.96 2.30 27.91
N LEU A 77 10.39 2.54 26.72
CA LEU A 77 9.02 3.05 26.57
C LEU A 77 8.15 2.05 25.79
N SER A 78 7.31 1.35 26.55
CA SER A 78 6.16 0.59 26.08
C SER A 78 5.09 1.54 25.53
N ILE A 79 4.63 1.32 24.29
CA ILE A 79 3.49 2.04 23.72
C ILE A 79 2.32 1.07 23.53
N GLN A 80 1.31 1.21 24.39
CA GLN A 80 -0.05 0.73 24.14
C GLN A 80 -0.64 1.49 22.95
N LYS A 81 -1.07 0.78 21.91
CA LYS A 81 -1.88 1.35 20.82
C LYS A 81 -3.35 1.40 21.26
N LYS A 82 -3.87 2.59 21.56
CA LYS A 82 -5.31 2.88 21.43
C LYS A 82 -5.56 3.28 19.98
N GLY A 83 -6.28 2.42 19.25
CA GLY A 83 -6.76 2.72 17.90
C GLY A 83 -7.80 3.82 17.94
N LEU A 84 -7.61 4.87 17.14
CA LEU A 84 -8.66 5.85 16.86
C LEU A 84 -9.44 5.34 15.65
N LEU A 85 -10.67 4.92 15.92
CA LEU A 85 -11.64 4.45 14.95
C LEU A 85 -12.12 5.64 14.10
N VAL A 86 -11.91 5.60 12.79
CA VAL A 86 -12.50 6.56 11.85
C VAL A 86 -13.99 6.24 11.72
N GLN A 87 -14.86 7.07 12.31
CA GLN A 87 -16.30 6.97 12.12
C GLN A 87 -16.71 7.66 10.82
N ASN A 88 -17.45 6.90 10.02
CA ASN A 88 -18.08 7.28 8.76
C ASN A 88 -19.09 8.43 8.98
N SER A 89 -19.04 9.39 8.07
CA SER A 89 -19.98 10.49 7.93
C SER A 89 -21.39 9.99 7.55
N LEU A 90 -22.40 10.40 8.31
CA LEU A 90 -23.81 10.32 7.94
C LEU A 90 -24.45 11.73 7.97
N PRO A 91 -25.56 11.93 7.24
CA PRO A 91 -25.95 13.22 6.68
C PRO A 91 -26.73 14.08 7.68
N ILE A 92 -26.45 15.39 7.69
CA ILE A 92 -27.18 16.36 8.50
C ILE A 92 -28.56 16.60 7.87
N ARG A 93 -29.61 16.26 8.63
CA ARG A 93 -31.01 16.63 8.35
C ARG A 93 -31.20 18.13 8.60
N PHE A 94 -31.82 18.80 7.64
CA PHE A 94 -32.35 20.16 7.82
C PHE A 94 -33.50 20.14 8.84
N LEU A 95 -33.35 20.87 9.95
CA LEU A 95 -34.47 21.30 10.78
C LEU A 95 -34.80 22.76 10.42
N CYS A 96 -36.04 22.97 10.01
CA CYS A 96 -36.62 24.27 9.74
C CYS A 96 -37.02 24.91 11.07
N THR A 97 -36.42 26.04 11.45
CA THR A 97 -36.95 26.92 12.50
C THR A 97 -37.18 28.30 11.91
N VAL A 98 -38.47 28.66 11.85
CA VAL A 98 -38.97 29.97 11.45
C VAL A 98 -38.54 31.01 12.48
N THR A 99 -37.82 32.05 12.03
CA THR A 99 -37.66 33.29 12.80
C THR A 99 -37.86 34.48 11.87
N THR A 100 -38.67 35.42 12.34
CA THR A 100 -39.20 36.63 11.68
C THR A 100 -38.11 37.61 11.20
N PRO A 101 -38.40 38.47 10.20
CA PRO A 101 -37.39 39.27 9.51
C PRO A 101 -36.96 40.47 10.36
N LYS A 102 -35.70 40.50 10.78
CA LYS A 102 -35.02 41.75 11.10
C LYS A 102 -34.27 42.17 9.85
N ALA A 103 -34.68 43.30 9.28
CA ALA A 103 -33.99 43.94 8.19
C ALA A 103 -32.58 44.34 8.64
N GLU A 104 -31.60 43.54 8.26
CA GLU A 104 -30.19 43.94 8.30
C GLU A 104 -29.78 44.11 6.84
N MET A 105 -29.44 45.34 6.48
CA MET A 105 -29.06 45.77 5.14
C MET A 105 -27.79 45.02 4.75
N GLU A 106 -27.95 44.00 3.91
CA GLU A 106 -26.85 43.21 3.35
C GLU A 106 -25.96 44.16 2.55
N ARG A 107 -24.82 44.53 3.13
CA ARG A 107 -23.84 45.41 2.51
C ARG A 107 -23.21 44.61 1.37
N VAL A 108 -23.63 44.85 0.13
CA VAL A 108 -22.98 44.27 -1.06
C VAL A 108 -21.51 44.71 -0.99
N PRO A 109 -20.55 43.79 -0.83
CA PRO A 109 -19.16 44.16 -0.69
C PRO A 109 -18.76 44.92 -1.96
N SER A 110 -18.06 46.04 -1.76
CA SER A 110 -17.46 46.74 -2.88
C SER A 110 -16.57 45.78 -3.67
N GLN A 111 -16.47 45.96 -4.98
CA GLN A 111 -15.68 45.07 -5.84
C GLN A 111 -14.21 44.94 -5.36
N ALA A 112 -13.70 45.95 -4.66
CA ALA A 112 -12.39 45.95 -3.99
C ALA A 112 -12.33 45.01 -2.76
N GLU A 113 -13.36 44.96 -1.92
CA GLU A 113 -13.42 44.06 -0.75
C GLU A 113 -13.48 42.58 -1.18
N ALA A 114 -14.23 42.27 -2.24
CA ALA A 114 -14.29 40.91 -2.80
C ALA A 114 -12.94 40.42 -3.36
N VAL A 115 -12.14 41.33 -3.93
CA VAL A 115 -10.77 41.04 -4.41
C VAL A 115 -9.82 40.77 -3.24
N VAL A 116 -9.93 41.53 -2.15
CA VAL A 116 -9.11 41.34 -0.94
C VAL A 116 -9.41 39.99 -0.28
N GLU A 117 -10.69 39.64 -0.14
CA GLU A 117 -11.10 38.34 0.43
C GLU A 117 -10.63 37.17 -0.46
N SER A 118 -10.82 37.27 -1.78
CA SER A 118 -10.35 36.25 -2.72
C SER A 118 -8.84 36.09 -2.69
N THR A 119 -8.08 37.20 -2.58
CA THR A 119 -6.61 37.18 -2.46
C THR A 119 -6.18 36.41 -1.21
N LYS A 120 -6.83 36.68 -0.08
CA LYS A 120 -6.55 35.98 1.18
C LYS A 120 -6.82 34.48 1.07
N ASN A 121 -7.93 34.09 0.45
CA ASN A 121 -8.26 32.68 0.22
C ASN A 121 -7.20 31.96 -0.62
N TYR A 122 -6.71 32.58 -1.70
CA TYR A 122 -5.60 32.02 -2.48
C TYR A 122 -4.32 31.90 -1.68
N GLN A 123 -3.99 32.89 -0.85
CA GLN A 123 -2.81 32.86 0.01
C GLN A 123 -2.89 31.74 1.05
N ASP A 124 -4.03 31.58 1.71
CA ASP A 124 -4.27 30.53 2.69
C ASP A 124 -4.22 29.14 2.03
N ASP A 125 -4.82 28.98 0.84
CA ASP A 125 -4.75 27.74 0.06
C ASP A 125 -3.31 27.36 -0.31
N LEU A 126 -2.50 28.33 -0.76
CA LEU A 126 -1.09 28.13 -1.10
C LEU A 126 -0.26 27.75 0.13
N GLN A 127 -0.51 28.39 1.27
CA GLN A 127 0.14 28.04 2.54
C GLN A 127 -0.23 26.62 2.98
N ASN A 128 -1.52 26.24 2.89
CA ASN A 128 -1.99 24.90 3.21
C ASN A 128 -1.41 23.82 2.30
N LEU A 129 -1.23 24.11 0.99
CA LEU A 129 -0.53 23.23 0.06
C LEU A 129 0.97 23.10 0.42
N GLY A 130 1.62 24.21 0.79
CA GLY A 130 3.00 24.21 1.28
C GLY A 130 3.20 23.34 2.53
N LEU A 131 2.28 23.44 3.50
CA LEU A 131 2.28 22.61 4.71
C LEU A 131 2.10 21.12 4.38
N ARG A 132 1.16 20.78 3.48
CA ARG A 132 0.97 19.39 3.02
C ARG A 132 2.21 18.82 2.34
N ILE A 133 2.86 19.59 1.47
CA ILE A 133 4.12 19.18 0.83
C ILE A 133 5.20 18.90 1.87
N LYS A 134 5.33 19.76 2.88
CA LYS A 134 6.29 19.55 3.98
C LYS A 134 5.97 18.26 4.74
N GLN A 135 4.71 18.04 5.12
CA GLN A 135 4.26 16.83 5.80
C GLN A 135 4.61 15.56 5.01
N HIS A 136 4.29 15.50 3.72
CA HIS A 136 4.63 14.34 2.87
C HIS A 136 6.15 14.12 2.76
N LYS A 137 6.96 15.20 2.65
CA LYS A 137 8.43 15.08 2.66
C LYS A 137 8.97 14.51 3.96
N ASP A 138 8.47 14.99 5.09
CA ASP A 138 8.87 14.53 6.42
C ASP A 138 8.45 13.07 6.64
N GLN A 139 7.26 12.67 6.19
CA GLN A 139 6.78 11.30 6.23
C GLN A 139 7.65 10.35 5.38
N ILE A 140 8.00 10.73 4.15
CA ILE A 140 8.92 9.95 3.31
C ILE A 140 10.28 9.77 3.99
N LYS A 141 10.80 10.82 4.64
CA LYS A 141 12.06 10.74 5.39
C LYS A 141 11.95 9.74 6.54
N PHE A 142 10.88 9.81 7.33
CA PHE A 142 10.60 8.86 8.41
C PHE A 142 10.52 7.42 7.90
N LEU A 143 9.76 7.17 6.84
CA LEU A 143 9.61 5.83 6.24
C LEU A 143 10.95 5.29 5.73
N LYS A 144 11.79 6.12 5.10
CA LYS A 144 13.14 5.73 4.68
C LYS A 144 14.03 5.36 5.86
N THR A 145 13.96 6.10 6.97
CA THR A 145 14.68 5.75 8.20
C THR A 145 14.23 4.41 8.75
N GLN A 146 12.92 4.15 8.84
CA GLN A 146 12.37 2.86 9.28
C GLN A 146 12.84 1.71 8.38
N LYS A 147 12.80 1.92 7.05
CA LYS A 147 13.30 0.95 6.07
C LYS A 147 14.77 0.60 6.32
N ASN A 148 15.63 1.60 6.51
CA ASN A 148 17.06 1.38 6.77
C ASN A 148 17.31 0.59 8.07
N ILE A 149 16.50 0.82 9.12
CA ILE A 149 16.56 0.06 10.38
C ILE A 149 16.19 -1.41 10.14
N VAL A 150 15.11 -1.67 9.41
CA VAL A 150 14.69 -3.04 9.07
C VAL A 150 15.76 -3.73 8.23
N GLU A 151 16.33 -3.04 7.23
CA GLU A 151 17.42 -3.57 6.39
C GLU A 151 18.68 -3.91 7.17
N ALA A 152 19.08 -3.06 8.13
CA ALA A 152 20.21 -3.33 9.01
C ALA A 152 19.95 -4.60 9.84
N SER A 153 18.75 -4.74 10.40
CA SER A 153 18.38 -5.91 11.18
C SER A 153 18.30 -7.19 10.33
N ILE A 154 17.84 -7.11 9.07
CA ILE A 154 17.87 -8.25 8.13
C ILE A 154 19.32 -8.71 7.90
N ARG A 155 20.24 -7.78 7.65
CA ARG A 155 21.66 -8.10 7.47
C ARG A 155 22.27 -8.79 8.69
N ASP A 156 22.01 -8.27 9.89
CA ASP A 156 22.49 -8.85 11.15
C ASP A 156 21.98 -10.29 11.37
N MET A 157 20.70 -10.51 11.11
CA MET A 157 20.11 -11.86 11.20
C MET A 157 20.68 -12.79 10.14
N GLN A 158 20.89 -12.33 8.90
CA GLN A 158 21.51 -13.14 7.85
C GLN A 158 22.96 -13.53 8.19
N VAL A 159 23.73 -12.67 8.84
CA VAL A 159 25.07 -13.02 9.34
C VAL A 159 24.99 -14.10 10.43
N THR A 160 23.99 -14.01 11.29
CA THR A 160 23.75 -15.01 12.35
C THR A 160 23.39 -16.36 11.74
N ILE A 161 22.43 -16.38 10.81
CA ILE A 161 21.94 -17.56 10.10
C ILE A 161 23.02 -18.20 9.20
N GLY A 162 23.82 -17.39 8.50
CA GLY A 162 24.89 -17.86 7.62
C GLY A 162 25.96 -18.71 8.33
N LYS A 163 26.08 -18.59 9.67
CA LYS A 163 26.94 -19.45 10.49
C LYS A 163 26.32 -20.83 10.79
N TYR A 164 24.99 -20.98 10.70
CA TYR A 164 24.28 -22.24 10.98
C TYR A 164 24.04 -23.09 9.72
N HIS A 165 23.81 -22.46 8.56
CA HIS A 165 23.45 -23.15 7.32
C HIS A 165 24.58 -23.91 6.61
N THR A 166 25.84 -23.85 7.08
CA THR A 166 26.92 -24.71 6.54
C THR A 166 26.71 -26.20 6.85
N SER A 167 25.63 -26.60 7.53
CA SER A 167 25.45 -27.97 8.04
C SER A 167 24.17 -28.72 7.66
N THR A 168 23.16 -28.13 7.01
CA THR A 168 21.87 -28.83 6.84
C THR A 168 21.26 -28.63 5.46
N GLY A 169 21.55 -29.54 4.53
CA GLY A 169 20.78 -29.73 3.31
C GLY A 169 19.58 -30.63 3.61
N SER A 170 18.36 -30.09 3.60
CA SER A 170 17.14 -30.88 3.73
C SER A 170 16.50 -31.07 2.36
N VAL A 171 16.67 -32.25 1.78
CA VAL A 171 15.89 -32.73 0.64
C VAL A 171 14.50 -33.11 1.16
N SER A 172 13.46 -32.49 0.60
CA SER A 172 12.08 -32.87 0.84
C SER A 172 11.81 -34.23 0.17
N GLU A 173 11.86 -35.31 0.94
CA GLU A 173 11.39 -36.64 0.51
C GLU A 173 9.85 -36.59 0.35
N ILE A 174 9.37 -36.34 -0.87
CA ILE A 174 8.00 -36.64 -1.24
C ILE A 174 7.86 -38.16 -1.20
N GLU A 175 6.89 -38.70 -0.46
CA GLU A 175 6.63 -40.14 -0.39
C GLU A 175 6.69 -40.79 -1.78
N GLU A 176 7.40 -41.92 -1.87
CA GLU A 176 7.78 -42.61 -3.11
C GLU A 176 6.57 -42.92 -4.02
N GLY A 177 5.40 -43.21 -3.45
CA GLY A 177 4.17 -43.49 -4.21
C GLY A 177 3.56 -42.26 -4.90
N THR A 178 3.42 -41.15 -4.17
CA THR A 178 2.82 -39.91 -4.70
C THR A 178 3.78 -39.21 -5.67
N SER A 179 5.09 -39.22 -5.35
CA SER A 179 6.12 -38.69 -6.26
C SER A 179 6.16 -39.47 -7.56
N LYS A 180 6.09 -40.80 -7.52
CA LYS A 180 6.06 -41.64 -8.74
C LYS A 180 4.83 -41.34 -9.61
N TYR A 181 3.64 -41.23 -9.02
CA TYR A 181 2.42 -40.91 -9.77
C TYR A 181 2.49 -39.53 -10.45
N LEU A 182 2.92 -38.51 -9.71
CA LEU A 182 3.04 -37.15 -10.24
C LEU A 182 4.15 -37.05 -11.30
N ASN A 183 5.29 -37.70 -11.08
CA ASN A 183 6.45 -37.63 -11.98
C ASN A 183 6.21 -38.38 -13.30
N GLN A 184 5.42 -39.45 -13.28
CA GLN A 184 5.04 -40.24 -14.47
C GLN A 184 3.91 -39.60 -15.29
N GLY A 185 3.16 -38.64 -14.73
CA GLY A 185 1.98 -38.06 -15.38
C GLY A 185 2.30 -36.93 -16.37
N LYS A 186 1.53 -36.83 -17.48
CA LYS A 186 1.51 -35.67 -18.41
C LYS A 186 0.78 -34.44 -17.85
N SER A 187 0.60 -34.37 -16.53
CA SER A 187 -0.23 -33.35 -15.89
C SER A 187 0.57 -32.09 -15.57
N ALA A 188 -0.13 -30.95 -15.54
CA ALA A 188 0.42 -29.67 -15.09
C ALA A 188 1.01 -29.77 -13.66
N ALA A 189 0.32 -30.48 -12.76
CA ALA A 189 0.79 -30.76 -11.41
C ALA A 189 2.13 -31.51 -11.39
N GLY A 190 2.27 -32.53 -12.22
CA GLY A 190 3.51 -33.30 -12.36
C GLY A 190 4.68 -32.45 -12.85
N LEU A 191 4.44 -31.55 -13.80
CA LEU A 191 5.44 -30.60 -14.28
C LEU A 191 5.90 -29.64 -13.16
N ILE A 192 4.96 -29.07 -12.39
CA ILE A 192 5.29 -28.22 -11.24
C ILE A 192 6.11 -28.99 -10.19
N CYS A 193 5.74 -30.23 -9.87
CA CYS A 193 6.51 -31.06 -8.96
C CYS A 193 7.93 -31.33 -9.47
N GLN A 194 8.10 -31.56 -10.77
CA GLN A 194 9.41 -31.75 -11.38
C GLN A 194 10.28 -30.47 -11.32
N LEU A 195 9.69 -29.30 -11.57
CA LEU A 195 10.37 -28.01 -11.47
C LEU A 195 10.83 -27.75 -10.03
N ASN A 196 9.99 -28.05 -9.04
CA ASN A 196 10.32 -27.85 -7.63
C ASN A 196 11.37 -28.84 -7.10
N ALA A 197 11.49 -30.03 -7.70
CA ALA A 197 12.46 -31.04 -7.32
C ALA A 197 13.89 -30.78 -7.86
N HIS A 198 14.03 -29.95 -8.90
CA HIS A 198 15.33 -29.63 -9.52
C HIS A 198 15.60 -28.11 -9.57
N PRO A 199 16.04 -27.50 -8.45
CA PRO A 199 16.38 -26.07 -8.40
C PRO A 199 17.57 -25.67 -9.29
N GLU A 200 18.36 -26.64 -9.76
CA GLU A 200 19.58 -26.43 -10.57
C GLU A 200 19.31 -26.23 -12.07
N ILE A 201 18.08 -26.44 -12.54
CA ILE A 201 17.70 -26.09 -13.91
C ILE A 201 17.45 -24.58 -13.94
N GLU A 202 18.33 -23.83 -14.62
CA GLU A 202 18.30 -22.37 -14.84
C GLU A 202 16.97 -21.85 -15.42
N VAL A 203 15.90 -21.88 -14.64
CA VAL A 203 14.61 -21.18 -14.89
C VAL A 203 14.41 -20.10 -13.82
N SER A 204 15.49 -19.74 -13.11
CA SER A 204 15.52 -18.91 -11.91
C SER A 204 14.99 -17.48 -12.08
N ASP A 205 14.76 -17.01 -13.31
CA ASP A 205 14.23 -15.68 -13.58
C ASP A 205 12.85 -15.62 -14.26
N SER A 206 12.20 -16.77 -14.49
CA SER A 206 10.80 -16.79 -14.92
C SER A 206 9.88 -16.29 -13.79
N PRO A 207 9.10 -15.21 -13.98
CA PRO A 207 8.15 -14.71 -12.99
C PRO A 207 7.10 -15.75 -12.57
N LEU A 208 6.80 -16.68 -13.46
CA LEU A 208 5.82 -17.75 -13.28
C LEU A 208 6.24 -18.71 -12.16
N VAL A 209 7.52 -19.10 -12.12
CA VAL A 209 8.05 -20.01 -11.08
C VAL A 209 8.09 -19.33 -9.70
N LYS A 210 8.27 -18.00 -9.64
CA LYS A 210 8.34 -17.25 -8.38
C LYS A 210 6.98 -17.12 -7.66
N ASP A 211 5.88 -17.11 -8.43
CA ASP A 211 4.53 -16.96 -7.88
C ASP A 211 3.87 -18.30 -7.48
N VAL A 212 4.22 -19.39 -8.17
CA VAL A 212 3.72 -20.74 -7.86
C VAL A 212 4.36 -21.26 -6.57
N LEU A 213 3.53 -21.67 -5.61
CA LEU A 213 3.99 -22.29 -4.36
C LEU A 213 4.18 -23.80 -4.48
N GLY A 214 3.39 -24.44 -5.33
CA GLY A 214 3.33 -25.90 -5.49
C GLY A 214 1.91 -26.36 -5.78
N ILE A 215 1.63 -27.62 -5.52
CA ILE A 215 0.28 -28.20 -5.62
C ILE A 215 -0.29 -28.48 -4.23
N VAL A 216 -1.62 -28.53 -4.11
CA VAL A 216 -2.30 -28.78 -2.82
C VAL A 216 -1.73 -30.01 -2.10
N ALA A 217 -1.50 -31.11 -2.82
CA ALA A 217 -0.97 -32.34 -2.24
C ALA A 217 0.39 -32.22 -1.55
N THR A 218 1.24 -31.26 -1.96
CA THR A 218 2.61 -31.10 -1.43
C THR A 218 2.72 -29.98 -0.41
N LEU A 219 1.69 -29.16 -0.24
CA LEU A 219 1.74 -27.97 0.63
C LEU A 219 1.33 -28.25 2.09
N GLY A 220 0.88 -29.47 2.38
CA GLY A 220 0.52 -29.92 3.71
C GLY A 220 0.96 -31.37 3.94
N LYS A 221 1.22 -31.71 5.19
CA LYS A 221 1.57 -33.07 5.64
C LYS A 221 0.57 -33.53 6.69
N VAL A 222 0.35 -34.83 6.82
CA VAL A 222 -0.57 -35.39 7.82
C VAL A 222 0.15 -36.50 8.59
N ASP A 223 0.02 -36.52 9.91
CA ASP A 223 0.73 -37.49 10.77
C ASP A 223 0.35 -38.95 10.51
N ASP A 224 -0.94 -39.17 10.22
CA ASP A 224 -1.55 -40.47 10.01
C ASP A 224 -1.85 -40.70 8.52
N GLU A 225 -1.35 -41.81 7.98
CA GLU A 225 -1.50 -42.14 6.55
C GLU A 225 -2.96 -42.34 6.15
N ASN A 226 -3.76 -42.97 7.02
CA ASN A 226 -5.17 -43.20 6.74
C ASN A 226 -5.94 -41.88 6.72
N LEU A 227 -5.66 -40.96 7.65
CA LEU A 227 -6.22 -39.61 7.63
C LEU A 227 -5.78 -38.84 6.37
N GLY A 228 -4.50 -38.91 6.00
CA GLY A 228 -3.99 -38.29 4.77
C GLY A 228 -4.75 -38.77 3.52
N ARG A 229 -5.05 -40.08 3.45
CA ARG A 229 -5.87 -40.67 2.40
C ARG A 229 -7.33 -40.19 2.45
N LEU A 230 -7.97 -40.18 3.62
CA LEU A 230 -9.36 -39.76 3.79
C LEU A 230 -9.57 -38.28 3.43
N LEU A 231 -8.63 -37.42 3.81
CA LEU A 231 -8.67 -36.00 3.44
C LEU A 231 -8.45 -35.81 1.94
N ALA A 232 -7.61 -36.62 1.30
CA ALA A 232 -7.42 -36.58 -0.14
C ALA A 232 -8.66 -37.07 -0.91
N GLU A 233 -9.30 -38.15 -0.44
CA GLU A 233 -10.59 -38.63 -0.94
C GLU A 233 -11.68 -37.57 -0.77
N TYR A 234 -11.69 -36.88 0.38
CA TYR A 234 -12.56 -35.75 0.61
C TYR A 234 -12.30 -34.65 -0.44
N LEU A 235 -11.08 -34.13 -0.58
CA LEU A 235 -10.83 -33.05 -1.54
C LEU A 235 -11.05 -33.45 -3.01
N GLY A 236 -10.84 -34.73 -3.31
CA GLY A 236 -10.89 -35.27 -4.66
C GLY A 236 -9.63 -34.96 -5.47
N LYS A 237 -9.39 -35.78 -6.50
CA LYS A 237 -8.17 -35.75 -7.33
C LYS A 237 -7.90 -34.37 -7.94
N GLU A 238 -8.90 -33.73 -8.53
CA GLU A 238 -8.72 -32.42 -9.18
C GLU A 238 -8.24 -31.34 -8.22
N THR A 239 -8.75 -31.34 -6.99
CA THR A 239 -8.36 -30.38 -5.95
C THR A 239 -6.98 -30.70 -5.41
N MET A 240 -6.67 -31.97 -5.17
CA MET A 240 -5.34 -32.41 -4.73
C MET A 240 -4.23 -32.06 -5.74
N MET A 241 -4.56 -32.08 -7.04
CA MET A 241 -3.66 -31.70 -8.13
C MET A 241 -3.69 -30.21 -8.49
N ALA A 242 -4.47 -29.39 -7.78
CA ALA A 242 -4.57 -27.97 -8.09
C ALA A 242 -3.25 -27.24 -7.82
N ILE A 243 -2.84 -26.38 -8.74
CA ILE A 243 -1.67 -25.50 -8.62
C ILE A 243 -2.05 -24.31 -7.74
N VAL A 244 -1.18 -23.92 -6.81
CA VAL A 244 -1.41 -22.79 -5.92
C VAL A 244 -0.49 -21.63 -6.28
N CYS A 245 -1.08 -20.50 -6.68
CA CYS A 245 -0.40 -19.25 -6.99
C CYS A 245 -0.63 -18.24 -5.87
N LYS A 246 0.36 -17.37 -5.61
CA LYS A 246 0.20 -16.27 -4.65
C LYS A 246 -0.72 -15.20 -5.20
N THR A 247 -0.53 -14.81 -6.46
CA THR A 247 -1.19 -13.64 -7.08
C THR A 247 -1.99 -14.02 -8.32
N PHE A 248 -2.91 -13.12 -8.71
CA PHE A 248 -3.66 -13.29 -9.95
C PHE A 248 -2.77 -13.13 -11.20
N ASP A 249 -1.70 -12.33 -11.10
CA ASP A 249 -0.72 -12.22 -12.18
C ASP A 249 0.06 -13.52 -12.36
N GLY A 250 0.33 -14.27 -11.27
CA GLY A 250 0.84 -15.63 -11.35
C GLY A 250 -0.11 -16.58 -12.09
N VAL A 251 -1.42 -16.49 -11.83
CA VAL A 251 -2.42 -17.27 -12.58
C VAL A 251 -2.39 -16.94 -14.07
N LYS A 252 -2.35 -15.65 -14.43
CA LYS A 252 -2.24 -15.20 -15.82
C LYS A 252 -0.95 -15.64 -16.49
N ALA A 253 0.13 -15.78 -15.73
CA ALA A 253 1.40 -16.24 -16.28
C ALA A 253 1.33 -17.72 -16.68
N LEU A 254 0.50 -18.55 -16.02
CA LEU A 254 0.39 -19.98 -16.30
C LEU A 254 -0.17 -20.29 -17.70
N GLU A 255 -1.09 -19.48 -18.19
CA GLU A 255 -1.82 -19.73 -19.43
C GLU A 255 -2.01 -18.41 -20.19
N SER A 256 -1.65 -18.38 -21.47
CA SER A 256 -1.90 -17.21 -22.32
C SER A 256 -2.72 -17.59 -23.56
N TYR A 257 -3.43 -16.59 -24.08
CA TYR A 257 -4.33 -16.72 -25.21
C TYR A 257 -3.95 -15.71 -26.29
N ASP A 258 -4.09 -16.10 -27.55
CA ASP A 258 -3.98 -15.18 -28.67
C ASP A 258 -5.23 -14.27 -28.79
N LYS A 259 -5.27 -13.43 -29.83
CA LYS A 259 -6.36 -12.46 -30.02
C LYS A 259 -7.69 -13.15 -30.36
N GLU A 260 -7.61 -14.37 -30.85
CA GLU A 260 -8.71 -15.23 -31.24
C GLU A 260 -9.22 -16.09 -30.07
N GLY A 261 -8.55 -16.02 -28.90
CA GLY A 261 -8.89 -16.77 -27.70
C GLY A 261 -8.39 -18.22 -27.71
N ILE A 262 -7.45 -18.55 -28.59
CA ILE A 262 -6.79 -19.87 -28.66
C ILE A 262 -5.58 -19.87 -27.73
N ILE A 263 -5.37 -20.99 -27.04
CA ILE A 263 -4.23 -21.17 -26.12
C ILE A 263 -2.91 -21.10 -26.88
N ASP A 264 -2.01 -20.21 -26.46
CA ASP A 264 -0.64 -20.16 -26.98
C ASP A 264 0.23 -21.25 -26.35
N ARG A 265 0.46 -22.31 -27.12
CA ARG A 265 1.25 -23.49 -26.72
C ARG A 265 2.74 -23.21 -26.49
N ASN A 266 3.25 -22.06 -26.90
CA ASN A 266 4.65 -21.68 -26.72
C ASN A 266 4.89 -20.85 -25.46
N SER A 267 3.83 -20.52 -24.72
CA SER A 267 3.85 -19.62 -23.57
C SER A 267 3.51 -20.33 -22.26
N GLY A 268 3.77 -19.66 -21.13
CA GLY A 268 3.34 -20.10 -19.81
C GLY A 268 3.76 -21.53 -19.47
N LEU A 269 2.84 -22.30 -18.90
CA LEU A 269 3.10 -23.68 -18.50
C LEU A 269 3.21 -24.61 -19.72
N HIS A 270 2.54 -24.31 -20.83
CA HIS A 270 2.65 -25.07 -22.07
C HIS A 270 4.03 -24.97 -22.72
N GLY A 271 4.61 -23.77 -22.75
CA GLY A 271 5.97 -23.53 -23.22
C GLY A 271 7.00 -24.26 -22.36
N ILE A 272 6.85 -24.18 -21.03
CA ILE A 272 7.71 -24.93 -20.09
C ILE A 272 7.54 -26.43 -20.29
N GLY A 273 6.31 -26.94 -20.42
CA GLY A 273 6.08 -28.36 -20.69
C GLY A 273 6.83 -28.82 -21.95
N SER A 274 6.71 -28.04 -23.02
CA SER A 274 7.35 -28.32 -24.31
C SER A 274 8.88 -28.36 -24.21
N SER A 275 9.51 -27.48 -23.43
CA SER A 275 10.97 -27.51 -23.22
C SER A 275 11.45 -28.75 -22.44
N PHE A 276 10.57 -29.35 -21.63
CA PHE A 276 10.80 -30.64 -20.97
C PHE A 276 10.34 -31.85 -21.81
N GLY A 277 9.97 -31.64 -23.08
CA GLY A 277 9.48 -32.69 -23.97
C GLY A 277 8.09 -33.24 -23.59
N ARG A 278 7.30 -32.48 -22.82
CA ARG A 278 5.95 -32.86 -22.37
C ARG A 278 4.89 -31.99 -23.03
N THR A 279 3.88 -32.63 -23.61
CA THR A 279 2.66 -31.93 -24.03
C THR A 279 1.66 -31.95 -22.88
N LEU A 280 1.30 -30.77 -22.36
CA LEU A 280 0.23 -30.63 -21.38
C LEU A 280 -1.13 -30.71 -22.09
N GLU A 281 -1.94 -31.66 -21.65
CA GLU A 281 -3.28 -31.93 -22.18
C GLU A 281 -4.33 -31.83 -21.07
N GLY A 282 -5.52 -31.36 -21.44
CA GLY A 282 -6.64 -31.20 -20.52
C GLY A 282 -6.59 -29.94 -19.69
N ARG A 283 -7.64 -29.74 -18.89
CA ARG A 283 -7.76 -28.61 -17.96
C ARG A 283 -7.01 -28.91 -16.67
N PHE A 284 -6.35 -27.91 -16.10
CA PHE A 284 -5.79 -27.97 -14.76
C PHE A 284 -6.40 -26.89 -13.87
N ARG A 285 -6.49 -27.17 -12.58
CA ARG A 285 -7.10 -26.26 -11.60
C ARG A 285 -6.02 -25.39 -10.98
N VAL A 286 -6.31 -24.10 -10.81
CA VAL A 286 -5.42 -23.14 -10.16
C VAL A 286 -6.17 -22.44 -9.04
N ILE A 287 -5.54 -22.34 -7.87
CA ILE A 287 -6.04 -21.62 -6.70
C ILE A 287 -5.14 -20.40 -6.49
N CYS A 288 -5.73 -19.20 -6.54
CA CYS A 288 -5.04 -17.95 -6.25
C CYS A 288 -5.24 -17.56 -4.78
N LEU A 289 -4.16 -17.52 -3.98
CA LEU A 289 -4.25 -17.20 -2.55
C LEU A 289 -4.80 -15.80 -2.29
N ASN A 290 -4.37 -14.79 -3.06
CA ASN A 290 -4.90 -13.42 -2.90
C ASN A 290 -6.38 -13.30 -3.30
N GLY A 291 -6.93 -14.28 -4.03
CA GLY A 291 -8.36 -14.37 -4.33
C GLY A 291 -9.19 -15.07 -3.25
N LEU A 292 -8.55 -15.69 -2.25
CA LEU A 292 -9.23 -16.37 -1.16
C LEU A 292 -9.56 -15.40 -0.02
N ILE A 293 -10.69 -15.63 0.65
CA ILE A 293 -11.03 -14.94 1.89
C ILE A 293 -10.34 -15.69 3.05
N PRO A 294 -9.41 -15.05 3.77
CA PRO A 294 -8.75 -15.68 4.91
C PRO A 294 -9.71 -15.86 6.09
N TYR A 295 -9.43 -16.84 6.94
CA TYR A 295 -10.03 -16.93 8.26
C TYR A 295 -9.63 -15.70 9.11
N VAL A 296 -10.63 -15.09 9.74
CA VAL A 296 -10.50 -13.84 10.51
C VAL A 296 -10.64 -14.02 12.02
N GLY A 297 -10.79 -15.26 12.50
CA GLY A 297 -10.86 -15.53 13.93
C GLY A 297 -9.49 -15.74 14.56
N GLU A 298 -9.50 -16.11 15.83
CA GLU A 298 -8.29 -16.24 16.63
C GLU A 298 -7.51 -17.53 16.33
N PHE A 299 -6.23 -17.51 16.70
CA PHE A 299 -5.33 -18.66 16.65
C PHE A 299 -5.10 -19.18 18.07
N VAL A 300 -4.76 -20.46 18.19
CA VAL A 300 -4.35 -21.05 19.46
C VAL A 300 -3.07 -20.36 19.93
N ALA A 301 -3.09 -19.80 21.14
CA ALA A 301 -1.95 -19.10 21.72
C ALA A 301 -0.75 -20.04 21.87
N ASP A 302 0.44 -19.51 21.56
CA ASP A 302 1.73 -20.21 21.68
C ASP A 302 1.83 -21.55 20.92
N ASP A 303 0.98 -21.79 19.91
CA ASP A 303 1.07 -22.98 19.05
C ASP A 303 2.06 -22.72 17.90
N PRO A 304 3.19 -23.45 17.81
CA PRO A 304 4.16 -23.30 16.73
C PRO A 304 3.61 -23.68 15.35
N GLN A 305 2.60 -24.55 15.29
CA GLN A 305 1.86 -24.87 14.05
C GLN A 305 0.70 -23.90 13.78
N ARG A 306 0.50 -22.95 14.70
CA ARG A 306 -0.35 -21.78 14.52
C ARG A 306 -1.77 -22.19 14.12
N ARG A 307 -2.32 -23.16 14.85
CA ARG A 307 -3.64 -23.73 14.60
C ARG A 307 -4.74 -22.70 14.85
N LEU A 308 -5.87 -22.87 14.16
CA LEU A 308 -7.03 -21.99 14.30
C LEU A 308 -7.77 -22.31 15.61
N ASP A 309 -8.16 -21.30 16.38
CA ASP A 309 -8.97 -21.47 17.59
C ASP A 309 -10.46 -21.63 17.24
N LEU A 310 -10.79 -22.82 16.70
CA LEU A 310 -12.15 -23.15 16.31
C LEU A 310 -12.93 -23.72 17.49
N LEU A 311 -14.10 -23.15 17.75
CA LEU A 311 -15.00 -23.62 18.79
C LEU A 311 -15.41 -25.06 18.56
N LYS A 312 -15.11 -25.94 19.51
CA LYS A 312 -15.47 -27.36 19.44
C LYS A 312 -16.99 -27.54 19.29
N PRO A 313 -17.44 -28.55 18.51
CA PRO A 313 -18.86 -28.82 18.36
C PRO A 313 -19.48 -29.21 19.71
N LYS A 314 -20.74 -28.81 19.90
CA LYS A 314 -21.53 -29.12 21.08
C LYS A 314 -22.87 -29.70 20.66
N LEU A 315 -23.25 -30.82 21.29
CA LEU A 315 -24.58 -31.39 21.22
C LEU A 315 -25.58 -30.48 21.94
N PRO A 316 -26.91 -30.68 21.77
CA PRO A 316 -27.93 -29.90 22.48
C PRO A 316 -27.77 -29.88 24.00
N GLY A 317 -27.17 -30.93 24.59
CA GLY A 317 -26.83 -31.01 26.03
C GLY A 317 -25.57 -30.24 26.44
N GLY A 318 -24.88 -29.56 25.51
CA GLY A 318 -23.66 -28.80 25.75
C GLY A 318 -22.36 -29.62 25.72
N GLU A 319 -22.46 -30.95 25.71
CA GLU A 319 -21.32 -31.86 25.63
C GLU A 319 -20.71 -31.90 24.22
N THR A 320 -19.40 -32.09 24.14
CA THR A 320 -18.74 -32.36 22.86
C THR A 320 -19.08 -33.77 22.40
N PRO A 321 -19.48 -33.96 21.13
CA PRO A 321 -19.79 -35.28 20.61
C PRO A 321 -18.67 -36.29 20.87
N CYS A 322 -19.06 -37.51 21.26
CA CYS A 322 -18.13 -38.63 21.38
C CYS A 322 -17.40 -38.85 20.05
N GLY A 323 -16.14 -39.27 20.12
CA GLY A 323 -15.33 -39.58 18.95
C GLY A 323 -14.84 -38.37 18.14
N PHE A 324 -15.19 -37.12 18.50
CA PHE A 324 -14.62 -35.94 17.84
C PHE A 324 -13.10 -35.88 18.05
N VAL A 325 -12.35 -35.93 16.95
CA VAL A 325 -10.88 -35.90 16.92
C VAL A 325 -10.38 -34.46 16.81
N GLY A 326 -11.00 -33.65 15.96
CA GLY A 326 -10.60 -32.29 15.69
C GLY A 326 -11.10 -31.78 14.35
N TYR A 327 -10.72 -30.55 14.01
CA TYR A 327 -10.98 -29.98 12.69
C TYR A 327 -9.84 -30.34 11.72
N ALA A 328 -10.19 -30.79 10.52
CA ALA A 328 -9.22 -31.23 9.51
C ALA A 328 -8.17 -30.15 9.20
N VAL A 329 -8.58 -28.88 9.12
CA VAL A 329 -7.67 -27.74 8.92
C VAL A 329 -6.55 -27.66 9.96
N ASN A 330 -6.75 -28.14 11.19
CA ASN A 330 -5.77 -28.14 12.28
C ASN A 330 -4.96 -29.45 12.39
N LEU A 331 -5.38 -30.49 11.68
CA LEU A 331 -4.69 -31.79 11.59
C LEU A 331 -3.67 -31.83 10.44
N VAL A 332 -3.73 -30.88 9.52
CA VAL A 332 -2.69 -30.67 8.50
C VAL A 332 -1.51 -29.91 9.11
N HIS A 333 -0.34 -30.52 9.02
CA HIS A 333 0.94 -29.88 9.31
C HIS A 333 1.40 -29.07 8.11
N ILE A 334 1.89 -27.86 8.36
CA ILE A 334 2.34 -26.94 7.33
C ILE A 334 3.80 -26.62 7.63
N ASP A 335 4.64 -26.69 6.60
CA ASP A 335 6.05 -26.34 6.72
C ASP A 335 6.19 -24.89 7.18
N ASN A 336 7.19 -24.63 8.04
CA ASN A 336 7.36 -23.31 8.68
C ASN A 336 7.44 -22.16 7.68
N GLN A 337 8.12 -22.38 6.56
CA GLN A 337 8.20 -21.44 5.44
C GLN A 337 6.84 -20.98 4.91
N ASN A 338 5.77 -21.73 5.15
CA ASN A 338 4.42 -21.48 4.67
C ASN A 338 3.42 -21.11 5.78
N LEU A 339 3.89 -21.03 7.04
CA LEU A 339 3.05 -20.65 8.19
C LEU A 339 2.75 -19.16 8.26
N PHE A 340 3.64 -18.29 7.76
CA PHE A 340 3.50 -16.83 7.84
C PHE A 340 3.93 -16.12 6.56
N CYS A 341 3.39 -14.92 6.31
CA CYS A 341 3.82 -14.01 5.26
C CYS A 341 3.92 -14.68 3.87
N VAL A 342 2.92 -15.47 3.51
CA VAL A 342 2.83 -16.12 2.18
C VAL A 342 2.09 -15.24 1.19
N THR A 343 1.00 -14.61 1.64
CA THR A 343 0.23 -13.65 0.84
C THR A 343 0.75 -12.23 0.98
N SER A 344 0.36 -11.35 0.05
CA SER A 344 0.65 -9.90 0.17
C SER A 344 0.07 -9.28 1.44
N SER A 345 -1.01 -9.86 1.96
CA SER A 345 -1.66 -9.44 3.22
C SER A 345 -1.11 -10.16 4.46
N SER A 346 0.09 -10.73 4.38
CA SER A 346 0.83 -11.40 5.47
C SER A 346 0.25 -12.73 6.00
N HIS A 347 -0.85 -13.23 5.45
CA HIS A 347 -1.42 -14.52 5.84
C HIS A 347 -0.55 -15.71 5.41
N GLY A 348 -0.60 -16.79 6.19
CA GLY A 348 -0.06 -18.11 5.89
C GLY A 348 -1.06 -19.04 5.22
N LEU A 349 -0.63 -20.28 4.91
CA LEU A 349 -1.47 -21.26 4.21
C LEU A 349 -2.62 -21.82 5.05
N ARG A 350 -2.52 -21.82 6.39
CA ARG A 350 -3.55 -22.41 7.25
C ARG A 350 -4.86 -21.64 7.14
N GLU A 351 -4.79 -20.34 7.40
CA GLU A 351 -5.94 -19.44 7.41
C GLU A 351 -6.43 -19.08 6.00
N THR A 352 -5.64 -19.32 4.96
CA THR A 352 -6.03 -19.09 3.56
C THR A 352 -6.41 -20.39 2.88
N LEU A 353 -5.43 -21.10 2.31
CA LEU A 353 -5.61 -22.29 1.50
C LEU A 353 -6.35 -23.41 2.25
N PHE A 354 -5.83 -23.85 3.38
CA PHE A 354 -6.38 -25.03 4.06
C PHE A 354 -7.72 -24.73 4.74
N TYR A 355 -7.95 -23.50 5.19
CA TYR A 355 -9.27 -23.08 5.65
C TYR A 355 -10.27 -22.97 4.50
N HIS A 356 -9.86 -22.55 3.30
CA HIS A 356 -10.72 -22.61 2.12
C HIS A 356 -11.09 -24.05 1.74
N LEU A 357 -10.11 -24.97 1.78
CA LEU A 357 -10.29 -26.38 1.40
C LEU A 357 -11.12 -27.17 2.40
N PHE A 358 -10.87 -26.97 3.70
CA PHE A 358 -11.49 -27.78 4.75
C PHE A 358 -12.51 -27.01 5.59
N SER A 359 -12.43 -25.69 5.67
CA SER A 359 -13.28 -24.87 6.53
C SER A 359 -13.44 -25.50 7.93
N HIS A 360 -14.67 -25.77 8.36
CA HIS A 360 -14.99 -26.45 9.61
C HIS A 360 -15.21 -27.96 9.44
N LEU A 361 -14.53 -28.62 8.50
CA LEU A 361 -14.59 -30.08 8.32
C LEU A 361 -14.16 -30.79 9.61
N GLN A 362 -15.07 -31.58 10.17
CA GLN A 362 -14.88 -32.29 11.43
C GLN A 362 -14.36 -33.70 11.17
N VAL A 363 -13.45 -34.17 12.02
CA VAL A 363 -12.92 -35.54 11.95
C VAL A 363 -13.40 -36.32 13.17
N TYR A 364 -13.92 -37.52 12.93
CA TYR A 364 -14.45 -38.43 13.94
C TYR A 364 -13.70 -39.76 13.95
N ARG A 365 -13.71 -40.46 15.09
CA ARG A 365 -13.09 -41.77 15.22
C ARG A 365 -13.82 -42.84 14.41
N THR A 366 -15.14 -42.88 14.52
CA THR A 366 -15.98 -43.87 13.82
C THR A 366 -17.16 -43.22 13.10
N GLU A 367 -17.71 -43.90 12.10
CA GLU A 367 -18.90 -43.44 11.37
C GLU A 367 -20.09 -43.36 12.32
N LYS A 368 -20.19 -44.29 13.28
CA LYS A 368 -21.21 -44.27 14.32
C LYS A 368 -21.16 -43.00 15.19
N ASP A 369 -19.96 -42.62 15.64
CA ASP A 369 -19.75 -41.37 16.41
C ASP A 369 -20.15 -40.15 15.57
N MET A 370 -19.75 -40.16 14.29
CA MET A 370 -20.08 -39.09 13.33
C MET A 370 -21.60 -38.96 13.11
N GLN A 371 -22.32 -40.07 12.97
CA GLN A 371 -23.77 -40.09 12.82
C GLN A 371 -24.49 -39.54 14.06
N GLN A 372 -24.01 -39.87 15.27
CA GLN A 372 -24.55 -39.31 16.51
C GLN A 372 -24.33 -37.80 16.61
N ALA A 373 -23.28 -37.28 15.97
CA ALA A 373 -22.94 -35.88 15.94
C ALA A 373 -23.61 -35.07 14.82
N LEU A 374 -24.47 -35.68 13.99
CA LEU A 374 -25.17 -35.00 12.89
C LEU A 374 -25.78 -33.63 13.26
N PRO A 375 -26.43 -33.44 14.42
CA PRO A 375 -27.02 -32.15 14.78
C PRO A 375 -26.03 -30.99 14.89
N CYS A 376 -24.74 -31.25 15.07
CA CYS A 376 -23.70 -30.21 15.22
C CYS A 376 -22.71 -30.14 14.04
N ILE A 377 -22.89 -30.98 13.01
CA ILE A 377 -22.09 -30.92 11.78
C ILE A 377 -22.72 -29.91 10.82
N LYS A 378 -22.06 -28.77 10.63
CA LYS A 378 -22.55 -27.66 9.77
C LYS A 378 -21.99 -27.66 8.36
N ASN A 379 -20.75 -28.14 8.20
CA ASN A 379 -20.01 -28.06 6.94
C ASN A 379 -19.83 -29.43 6.33
N GLY A 380 -19.01 -30.28 6.95
CA GLY A 380 -18.79 -31.65 6.51
C GLY A 380 -18.15 -32.43 7.63
N ALA A 381 -18.11 -33.75 7.49
CA ALA A 381 -17.42 -34.62 8.43
C ALA A 381 -16.82 -35.82 7.71
N VAL A 382 -15.70 -36.31 8.27
CA VAL A 382 -15.10 -37.59 7.89
C VAL A 382 -14.86 -38.42 9.14
N SER A 383 -14.89 -39.73 9.00
CA SER A 383 -14.57 -40.67 10.07
C SER A 383 -13.38 -41.54 9.69
N LEU A 384 -12.55 -41.93 10.66
CA LEU A 384 -11.32 -42.70 10.41
C LEU A 384 -11.60 -44.10 9.84
N ASP A 385 -12.79 -44.65 10.08
CA ASP A 385 -13.32 -45.88 9.51
C ASP A 385 -14.11 -45.67 8.20
N GLY A 386 -14.06 -44.46 7.62
CA GLY A 386 -14.35 -44.23 6.19
C GLY A 386 -15.66 -43.54 5.85
N GLY A 387 -16.54 -43.31 6.80
CA GLY A 387 -17.76 -42.54 6.56
C GLY A 387 -17.44 -41.09 6.19
N MET A 388 -18.20 -40.52 5.25
CA MET A 388 -18.00 -39.17 4.76
C MET A 388 -19.32 -38.43 4.52
N ILE A 389 -19.40 -37.22 5.05
CA ILE A 389 -20.51 -36.27 4.91
C ILE A 389 -19.96 -35.00 4.25
N ARG A 390 -20.48 -34.66 3.07
CA ARG A 390 -20.02 -33.49 2.30
C ARG A 390 -20.64 -32.20 2.79
N SER A 391 -21.91 -32.28 3.14
CA SER A 391 -22.73 -31.21 3.69
C SER A 391 -23.92 -31.80 4.42
N PRO A 392 -24.60 -31.02 5.29
CA PRO A 392 -25.84 -31.48 5.90
C PRO A 392 -26.80 -32.03 4.83
N GLY A 393 -27.15 -33.31 4.94
CA GLY A 393 -28.02 -34.01 3.99
C GLY A 393 -27.32 -34.67 2.80
N VAL A 394 -25.99 -34.55 2.64
CA VAL A 394 -25.22 -35.16 1.54
C VAL A 394 -24.20 -36.16 2.07
N PHE A 395 -24.49 -37.44 1.85
CA PHE A 395 -23.71 -38.58 2.33
C PHE A 395 -23.02 -39.30 1.18
N ASN A 396 -21.79 -39.75 1.40
CA ASN A 396 -21.08 -40.63 0.49
C ASN A 396 -21.19 -42.07 1.01
N LEU A 397 -21.81 -42.95 0.22
CA LEU A 397 -21.97 -44.37 0.52
C LEU A 397 -21.31 -45.22 -0.57
N GLY A 398 -20.86 -46.42 -0.21
CA GLY A 398 -20.25 -47.37 -1.15
C GLY A 398 -18.79 -47.69 -0.84
N PRO A 399 -18.15 -48.52 -1.68
CA PRO A 399 -16.75 -48.85 -1.51
C PRO A 399 -15.87 -47.62 -1.72
N ARG A 400 -14.75 -47.56 -1.00
CA ARG A 400 -13.80 -46.46 -1.11
C ARG A 400 -12.99 -46.56 -2.39
N GLU A 401 -12.73 -45.43 -3.01
CA GLU A 401 -11.77 -45.33 -4.10
C GLU A 401 -10.38 -45.02 -3.54
N GLU A 402 -9.36 -45.76 -3.99
CA GLU A 402 -7.99 -45.48 -3.58
C GLU A 402 -7.51 -44.16 -4.20
N ALA A 403 -7.24 -43.18 -3.33
CA ALA A 403 -6.68 -41.90 -3.74
C ALA A 403 -5.25 -42.09 -4.27
N GLN A 404 -5.06 -41.87 -5.57
CA GLN A 404 -3.76 -41.94 -6.25
C GLN A 404 -2.77 -40.86 -5.79
N VAL A 405 -3.31 -39.73 -5.32
CA VAL A 405 -2.55 -38.60 -4.77
C VAL A 405 -3.04 -38.36 -3.36
N LYS A 406 -2.15 -38.49 -2.37
CA LYS A 406 -2.45 -38.33 -0.94
C LYS A 406 -1.53 -37.30 -0.30
N PHE A 407 -1.93 -36.77 0.86
CA PHE A 407 -1.03 -35.95 1.66
C PHE A 407 0.16 -36.79 2.15
N PRO A 408 1.40 -36.28 2.04
CA PRO A 408 2.58 -36.96 2.56
C PRO A 408 2.56 -37.02 4.09
N ARG A 409 3.18 -38.07 4.65
CA ARG A 409 3.40 -38.16 6.09
C ARG A 409 4.44 -37.17 6.58
N ILE A 410 4.33 -36.72 7.83
CA ILE A 410 5.39 -35.96 8.48
C ILE A 410 6.65 -36.84 8.60
N SER A 411 7.73 -36.46 7.92
CA SER A 411 9.03 -37.11 8.06
C SER A 411 9.74 -36.58 9.31
N GLY A 412 10.12 -37.47 10.22
CA GLY A 412 10.61 -37.17 11.57
C GLY A 412 11.99 -36.50 11.67
N LYS A 413 12.49 -35.85 10.62
CA LYS A 413 13.71 -35.05 10.69
C LYS A 413 13.36 -33.66 11.25
N SER A 414 13.28 -33.56 12.57
CA SER A 414 13.12 -32.29 13.28
C SER A 414 14.30 -31.37 12.97
N SER A 415 14.11 -30.33 12.16
CA SER A 415 14.98 -29.17 12.26
C SER A 415 14.82 -28.60 13.66
N LEU A 416 15.94 -28.26 14.33
CA LEU A 416 15.91 -27.69 15.67
C LEU A 416 14.94 -26.48 15.72
N PRO A 417 14.12 -26.36 16.79
CA PRO A 417 13.09 -25.32 16.89
C PRO A 417 13.64 -23.88 16.76
N GLU A 418 14.84 -23.60 17.26
CA GLU A 418 15.47 -22.27 17.17
C GLU A 418 15.75 -21.82 15.73
N ASN A 419 16.14 -22.72 14.83
CA ASN A 419 16.45 -22.34 13.45
C ASN A 419 15.18 -21.89 12.69
N ASN A 420 14.05 -22.54 12.96
CA ASN A 420 12.77 -22.24 12.32
C ASN A 420 12.19 -20.89 12.77
N GLU A 421 12.35 -20.53 14.05
CA GLU A 421 11.87 -19.24 14.58
C GLU A 421 12.66 -18.07 13.98
N ILE A 422 13.98 -18.21 13.88
CA ILE A 422 14.85 -17.20 13.28
C ILE A 422 14.51 -16.99 11.79
N GLU A 423 14.26 -18.07 11.04
CA GLU A 423 13.80 -18.00 9.65
C GLU A 423 12.45 -17.28 9.51
N ASN A 424 11.49 -17.56 10.41
CA ASN A 424 10.19 -16.89 10.44
C ASN A 424 10.32 -15.38 10.71
N ILE A 425 11.15 -14.99 11.69
CA ILE A 425 11.43 -13.58 12.00
C ILE A 425 12.07 -12.91 10.78
N LEU A 426 13.06 -13.54 10.15
CA LEU A 426 13.70 -13.02 8.94
C LEU A 426 12.68 -12.79 7.82
N LYS A 427 11.78 -13.75 7.59
CA LYS A 427 10.72 -13.65 6.58
C LYS A 427 9.76 -12.49 6.89
N SER A 428 9.35 -12.34 8.15
CA SER A 428 8.52 -11.22 8.58
C SER A 428 9.20 -9.87 8.34
N LYS A 429 10.51 -9.76 8.62
CA LYS A 429 11.24 -8.50 8.37
C LYS A 429 11.37 -8.18 6.88
N LYS A 430 11.62 -9.18 6.03
CA LYS A 430 11.62 -9.01 4.56
C LYS A 430 10.27 -8.51 4.06
N TRP A 431 9.17 -9.10 4.54
CA TRP A 431 7.82 -8.63 4.21
C TRP A 431 7.58 -7.18 4.68
N ASN A 432 8.01 -6.83 5.90
CA ASN A 432 7.91 -5.45 6.40
C ASN A 432 8.73 -4.46 5.54
N GLN A 433 9.91 -4.86 5.07
CA GLN A 433 10.72 -4.06 4.15
C GLN A 433 9.99 -3.79 2.82
N GLU A 434 9.34 -4.81 2.24
CA GLU A 434 8.51 -4.67 1.04
C GLU A 434 7.35 -3.69 1.27
N ARG A 435 6.66 -3.80 2.41
CA ARG A 435 5.56 -2.90 2.78
C ARG A 435 6.01 -1.45 2.93
N LEU A 436 7.14 -1.21 3.59
CA LEU A 436 7.72 0.12 3.71
C LEU A 436 8.09 0.72 2.34
N LEU A 437 8.53 -0.10 1.38
CA LEU A 437 8.78 0.35 0.01
C LEU A 437 7.49 0.77 -0.71
N GLU A 438 6.40 0.00 -0.55
CA GLU A 438 5.09 0.38 -1.07
C GLU A 438 4.58 1.69 -0.47
N ASP A 439 4.71 1.86 0.84
CA ASP A 439 4.27 3.07 1.53
C ASP A 439 5.11 4.29 1.11
N ILE A 440 6.42 4.14 0.93
CA ILE A 440 7.27 5.20 0.36
C ILE A 440 6.80 5.59 -1.05
N ARG A 441 6.48 4.62 -1.92
CA ARG A 441 5.99 4.89 -3.27
C ARG A 441 4.64 5.61 -3.25
N ARG A 442 3.73 5.19 -2.38
CA ARG A 442 2.42 5.83 -2.21
C ARG A 442 2.56 7.27 -1.73
N GLU A 443 3.37 7.49 -0.70
CA GLU A 443 3.61 8.83 -0.16
C GLU A 443 4.31 9.74 -1.17
N GLN A 444 5.21 9.19 -1.99
CA GLN A 444 5.84 9.90 -3.09
C GLN A 444 4.82 10.38 -4.14
N SER A 445 3.84 9.53 -4.49
CA SER A 445 2.76 9.91 -5.39
C SER A 445 1.90 11.05 -4.84
N LEU A 446 1.57 11.02 -3.54
CA LEU A 446 0.85 12.10 -2.87
C LEU A 446 1.65 13.40 -2.84
N LEU A 447 2.95 13.32 -2.57
CA LEU A 447 3.85 14.47 -2.62
C LEU A 447 3.87 15.10 -4.01
N ASP A 448 3.96 14.30 -5.06
CA ASP A 448 4.03 14.81 -6.43
C ASP A 448 2.69 15.41 -6.89
N GLN A 449 1.56 14.82 -6.46
CA GLN A 449 0.24 15.42 -6.65
C GLN A 449 0.12 16.76 -5.91
N ALA A 450 0.59 16.86 -4.66
CA ALA A 450 0.53 18.09 -3.89
C ALA A 450 1.39 19.21 -4.51
N LYS A 451 2.58 18.88 -5.02
CA LYS A 451 3.42 19.83 -5.79
C LYS A 451 2.73 20.29 -7.07
N PHE A 452 2.12 19.37 -7.81
CA PHE A 452 1.40 19.70 -9.04
C PHE A 452 0.23 20.66 -8.75
N ASN A 453 -0.56 20.38 -7.72
CA ASN A 453 -1.65 21.25 -7.28
C ASN A 453 -1.16 22.63 -6.85
N LEU A 454 -0.02 22.70 -6.14
CA LEU A 454 0.61 23.97 -5.78
C LEU A 454 0.97 24.78 -7.02
N GLU A 455 1.58 24.16 -8.04
CA GLU A 455 1.95 24.85 -9.27
C GLU A 455 0.74 25.33 -10.08
N ILE A 456 -0.35 24.56 -10.13
CA ILE A 456 -1.62 25.02 -10.71
C ILE A 456 -2.14 26.23 -9.93
N LYS A 457 -2.25 26.12 -8.61
CA LYS A 457 -2.83 27.17 -7.77
C LYS A 457 -2.01 28.46 -7.81
N LYS A 458 -0.68 28.36 -7.91
CA LYS A 458 0.22 29.52 -8.14
C LYS A 458 -0.11 30.23 -9.45
N LYS A 459 -0.27 29.48 -10.55
CA LYS A 459 -0.62 30.05 -11.86
C LYS A 459 -1.99 30.70 -11.86
N GLU A 460 -2.96 30.09 -11.19
CA GLU A 460 -4.30 30.66 -11.01
C GLU A 460 -4.24 31.96 -10.21
N PHE A 461 -3.48 31.97 -9.12
CA PHE A 461 -3.33 33.16 -8.30
C PHE A 461 -2.67 34.32 -9.08
N VAL A 462 -1.61 34.04 -9.85
CA VAL A 462 -0.98 35.05 -10.72
C VAL A 462 -1.97 35.58 -11.78
N ARG A 463 -2.78 34.70 -12.38
CA ARG A 463 -3.81 35.11 -13.35
C ARG A 463 -4.87 35.98 -12.69
N PHE A 464 -5.33 35.60 -11.50
CA PHE A 464 -6.29 36.36 -10.71
C PHE A 464 -5.76 37.77 -10.38
N LEU A 465 -4.50 37.88 -9.94
CA LEU A 465 -3.87 39.17 -9.68
C LEU A 465 -3.77 40.03 -10.95
N ALA A 466 -3.40 39.44 -12.09
CA ALA A 466 -3.34 40.15 -13.36
C ALA A 466 -4.71 40.71 -13.79
N GLN A 467 -5.78 39.93 -13.65
CA GLN A 467 -7.15 40.37 -13.97
C GLN A 467 -7.66 41.43 -13.00
N SER A 468 -7.31 41.32 -11.71
CA SER A 468 -7.72 42.28 -10.67
C SER A 468 -7.04 43.65 -10.86
N SER A 469 -5.82 43.67 -11.42
CA SER A 469 -5.06 44.90 -11.68
C SER A 469 -5.59 45.75 -12.84
N GLN A 470 -6.43 45.20 -13.73
CA GLN A 470 -7.03 45.93 -14.86
C GLN A 470 -8.19 46.87 -14.46
N TYR A 471 -8.58 46.87 -13.19
CA TYR A 471 -9.71 47.65 -12.67
C TYR A 471 -9.30 48.77 -11.70
N ALA A 472 -8.04 49.24 -11.74
CA ALA A 472 -7.65 50.41 -10.98
C ALA A 472 -8.42 51.65 -11.48
N PRO A 473 -9.20 52.36 -10.61
CA PRO A 473 -9.86 53.58 -11.03
C PRO A 473 -8.81 54.65 -11.31
N SER A 474 -8.84 55.21 -12.53
CA SER A 474 -8.10 56.40 -12.92
C SER A 474 -8.58 57.60 -12.08
N GLN A 475 -7.99 57.81 -10.91
CA GLN A 475 -8.05 59.09 -10.22
C GLN A 475 -6.68 59.73 -10.31
N TYR A 476 -6.56 60.72 -11.18
CA TYR A 476 -5.78 61.97 -11.06
C TYR A 476 -5.83 62.66 -12.44
N ALA A 477 -6.88 63.45 -12.68
CA ALA A 477 -6.82 64.51 -13.67
C ALA A 477 -6.23 65.75 -12.97
N PRO A 478 -5.19 66.41 -13.51
CA PRO A 478 -4.59 67.57 -12.85
C PRO A 478 -5.52 68.78 -12.92
N ASP A 479 -5.67 69.46 -11.78
CA ASP A 479 -6.39 70.72 -11.62
C ASP A 479 -5.93 71.79 -12.62
N GLN A 480 -6.88 72.36 -13.37
CA GLN A 480 -6.69 73.64 -14.07
C GLN A 480 -6.89 74.81 -13.09
N PRO A 481 -6.03 75.84 -13.09
CA PRO A 481 -6.24 77.04 -12.29
C PRO A 481 -7.32 77.96 -12.90
N PRO A 482 -8.03 78.75 -12.08
CA PRO A 482 -9.21 79.52 -12.50
C PRO A 482 -8.83 80.75 -13.32
N GLN A 483 -9.51 80.95 -14.46
CA GLN A 483 -9.45 82.21 -15.23
C GLN A 483 -10.38 83.27 -14.62
N ALA A 484 -9.86 84.49 -14.51
CA ALA A 484 -10.57 85.68 -14.06
C ALA A 484 -11.54 86.23 -15.15
N PRO A 485 -12.62 86.94 -14.76
CA PRO A 485 -13.65 87.37 -15.69
C PRO A 485 -13.29 88.69 -16.40
N LEU A 486 -13.40 88.71 -17.74
CA LEU A 486 -13.29 89.92 -18.55
C LEU A 486 -14.64 90.63 -18.65
N GLN A 487 -14.62 91.91 -18.26
CA GLN A 487 -15.70 92.89 -18.40
C GLN A 487 -15.95 93.23 -19.87
N GLN A 488 -17.22 93.35 -20.24
CA GLN A 488 -17.65 94.01 -21.47
C GLN A 488 -17.95 95.48 -21.19
N THR A 489 -17.47 96.37 -22.07
CA THR A 489 -18.10 97.66 -22.34
C THR A 489 -18.01 97.97 -23.84
N PRO A 490 -18.96 98.76 -24.38
CA PRO A 490 -19.41 98.67 -25.75
C PRO A 490 -18.65 99.61 -26.69
N ALA A 491 -18.56 99.24 -27.97
CA ALA A 491 -18.20 100.17 -29.04
C ALA A 491 -19.39 100.30 -29.98
N GLY A 492 -20.11 101.42 -29.88
CA GLY A 492 -21.02 101.87 -30.92
C GLY A 492 -20.21 102.49 -32.07
N GLN A 493 -20.50 102.10 -33.30
CA GLN A 493 -21.19 102.95 -34.27
C GLN A 493 -21.20 102.27 -35.63
N GLU A 494 -22.34 102.47 -36.30
CA GLU A 494 -22.66 102.20 -37.69
C GLU A 494 -21.46 102.26 -38.66
N ARG A 495 -21.39 101.33 -39.61
CA ARG A 495 -21.86 101.55 -40.99
C ARG A 495 -21.45 100.38 -41.89
N PHE A 496 -22.45 99.95 -42.65
CA PHE A 496 -22.41 99.44 -44.03
C PHE A 496 -21.24 98.54 -44.48
N THR A 497 -21.63 97.29 -44.76
CA THR A 497 -21.17 96.38 -45.83
C THR A 497 -20.68 97.07 -47.10
N PRO A 498 -20.04 96.37 -48.08
CA PRO A 498 -19.60 94.96 -48.15
C PRO A 498 -18.08 94.89 -48.46
N ARG A 499 -17.39 93.75 -48.52
CA ARG A 499 -17.69 92.53 -49.26
C ARG A 499 -16.73 91.42 -48.82
#